data_AF-A0A1H6XKL1-F1
#
_entry.id   AF-A0A1H6XKL1-F1
#
_cell.length_a   1.000
_cell.length_b   1.000
_cell.length_c   1.000
_cell.angle_alpha   90.00
_cell.angle_beta   90.00
_cell.angle_gamma   90.00
#
_symmetry.space_group_name_H-M   'P 1'
#
loop_
_entity.id
_entity.type
_entity.pdbx_description
1 polymer ?
#
loop_
_entity_poly.entity_id
_entity_poly.type
_entity_poly.pdbx_seq_one_letter_code
_entity_poly.pdbx_strand_id
1 'polypeptide(L)'
;MWFQNRFQYSAQPFLFLINTLERYEPPDLETMETAGVVYLYTLCSDIQRNADGLRQQIRSLLLDRFHHNQPVYGQYGTVLPTSRRNRTLKDDETVIKLLKGQGIDRECVTTLDTAKVDEALEVTDLSESELYEIDESQYVRKADVDEERKESRLRGLKDQLAAVDEPETEELQDEIEELEARIEDLTSFSSASEVD
;
A
#
# COMPACT_ATOMS: atom_id res chain seq x y z
N MET A 1 22.33 -10.90 -11.23
CA MET A 1 22.07 -9.45 -11.11
C MET A 1 20.59 -9.08 -11.04
N TRP A 2 19.69 -9.65 -11.84
CA TRP A 2 18.26 -9.27 -11.84
C TRP A 2 17.49 -9.68 -10.56
N PHE A 3 17.84 -10.82 -9.95
CA PHE A 3 17.23 -11.34 -8.72
C PHE A 3 17.66 -10.55 -7.46
N GLN A 4 18.94 -10.17 -7.39
CA GLN A 4 19.52 -9.43 -6.26
C GLN A 4 18.91 -8.03 -6.12
N ASN A 5 18.70 -7.33 -7.23
CA ASN A 5 18.19 -5.97 -7.21
C ASN A 5 16.70 -5.88 -6.83
N ARG A 6 15.91 -6.93 -7.04
CA ARG A 6 14.47 -6.93 -6.69
C ARG A 6 14.24 -7.32 -5.23
N PHE A 7 15.05 -8.24 -4.69
CA PHE A 7 15.02 -8.61 -3.27
C PHE A 7 15.45 -7.45 -2.36
N GLN A 8 16.44 -6.67 -2.79
CA GLN A 8 17.06 -5.63 -1.98
C GLN A 8 16.14 -4.43 -1.70
N TYR A 9 15.17 -4.11 -2.57
CA TYR A 9 14.32 -2.91 -2.42
C TYR A 9 12.87 -3.18 -2.01
N SER A 10 12.29 -4.37 -2.23
CA SER A 10 10.86 -4.60 -1.93
C SER A 10 10.58 -5.48 -0.72
N ALA A 11 11.50 -6.38 -0.33
CA ALA A 11 11.26 -7.37 0.72
C ALA A 11 11.95 -7.03 2.06
N GLN A 12 13.08 -6.31 2.03
CA GLN A 12 13.86 -6.02 3.24
C GLN A 12 13.09 -5.28 4.34
N PRO A 13 12.29 -4.23 4.04
CA PRO A 13 11.53 -3.54 5.09
C PRO A 13 10.53 -4.47 5.80
N PHE A 14 9.90 -5.37 5.05
CA PHE A 14 8.95 -6.34 5.60
C PHE A 14 9.64 -7.36 6.52
N LEU A 15 10.77 -7.93 6.09
CA LEU A 15 11.54 -8.86 6.91
C LEU A 15 12.06 -8.19 8.18
N PHE A 16 12.50 -6.94 8.06
CA PHE A 16 12.95 -6.16 9.19
C PHE A 16 11.82 -5.86 10.19
N LEU A 17 10.59 -5.58 9.71
CA LEU A 17 9.41 -5.44 10.56
C LEU A 17 9.06 -6.75 11.25
N ILE A 18 9.07 -7.88 10.53
CA ILE A 18 8.79 -9.19 11.12
C ILE A 18 9.80 -9.50 12.24
N ASN A 19 11.11 -9.40 11.97
CA ASN A 19 12.14 -9.60 12.99
C ASN A 19 12.01 -8.61 14.17
N THR A 20 11.58 -7.37 13.90
CA THR A 20 11.32 -6.38 14.96
C THR A 20 10.16 -6.86 15.84
N LEU A 21 9.03 -7.25 15.23
CA LEU A 21 7.85 -7.73 15.96
C LEU A 21 8.07 -9.06 16.66
N GLU A 22 8.96 -9.93 16.18
CA GLU A 22 9.32 -11.17 16.90
C GLU A 22 10.10 -10.89 18.18
N ARG A 23 10.90 -9.81 18.21
CA ARG A 23 11.66 -9.39 19.40
C ARG A 23 10.80 -8.67 20.44
N TYR A 24 9.73 -8.03 20.00
CA TYR A 24 8.72 -7.42 20.86
C TYR A 24 7.49 -8.33 20.86
N GLU A 25 7.45 -9.34 21.74
CA GLU A 25 6.21 -10.08 22.09
C GLU A 25 5.02 -9.09 22.07
N PRO A 26 3.88 -9.43 21.45
CA PRO A 26 3.03 -8.50 20.69
C PRO A 26 3.06 -7.09 21.28
N PRO A 27 3.62 -6.10 20.56
CA PRO A 27 4.15 -4.91 21.19
C PRO A 27 3.04 -4.23 21.98
N ASP A 28 3.21 -4.19 23.29
CA ASP A 28 2.39 -3.35 24.14
C ASP A 28 2.76 -1.89 23.86
N LEU A 29 2.06 -1.31 22.89
CA LEU A 29 2.30 0.05 22.41
C LEU A 29 2.13 1.08 23.54
N GLU A 30 1.40 0.75 24.60
CA GLU A 30 1.10 1.66 25.70
C GLU A 30 2.28 1.81 26.68
N THR A 31 3.10 0.77 26.84
CA THR A 31 4.23 0.75 27.77
C THR A 31 5.59 1.00 27.10
N MET A 32 5.62 1.03 25.77
CA MET A 32 6.82 1.26 24.99
C MET A 32 7.34 2.69 25.09
N GLU A 33 8.66 2.85 25.14
CA GLU A 33 9.27 4.18 25.05
C GLU A 33 8.94 4.86 23.71
N THR A 34 8.78 6.19 23.74
CA THR A 34 8.48 7.00 22.55
C THR A 34 9.44 6.72 21.39
N ALA A 35 10.72 6.47 21.68
CA ALA A 35 11.70 6.12 20.65
C ALA A 35 11.34 4.83 19.89
N GLY A 36 10.87 3.80 20.61
CA GLY A 36 10.40 2.55 20.02
C GLY A 36 9.13 2.74 19.18
N VAL A 37 8.18 3.55 19.67
CA VAL A 37 6.94 3.86 18.92
C VAL A 37 7.25 4.63 17.63
N VAL A 38 8.14 5.63 17.68
CA VAL A 38 8.59 6.38 16.49
C VAL A 38 9.24 5.43 15.48
N TYR A 39 10.10 4.54 15.96
CA TYR A 39 10.77 3.57 15.11
C TYR A 39 9.79 2.61 14.41
N LEU A 40 8.83 2.03 15.14
CA LEU A 40 7.79 1.18 14.55
C LEU A 40 6.91 1.95 13.55
N TYR A 41 6.55 3.20 13.88
CA TYR A 41 5.78 4.04 12.98
C TYR A 41 6.51 4.30 11.66
N THR A 42 7.80 4.66 11.71
CA THR A 42 8.62 4.91 10.51
C THR A 42 8.71 3.65 9.65
N LEU A 43 8.94 2.49 10.26
CA LEU A 43 9.05 1.24 9.53
C LEU A 43 7.72 0.84 8.86
N CYS A 44 6.60 0.98 9.57
CA CYS A 44 5.27 0.77 9.01
C CYS A 44 4.97 1.75 7.87
N SER A 45 5.37 3.02 8.00
CA SER A 45 5.18 4.04 6.95
C SER A 45 5.96 3.71 5.68
N ASP A 46 7.21 3.27 5.81
CA ASP A 46 8.04 2.87 4.67
C ASP A 46 7.47 1.64 3.95
N ILE A 47 7.01 0.64 4.71
CA ILE A 47 6.32 -0.54 4.16
C ILE A 47 5.05 -0.13 3.43
N GLN A 48 4.22 0.71 4.04
CA GLN A 48 2.98 1.19 3.44
C GLN A 48 3.25 1.92 2.13
N ARG A 49 4.25 2.82 2.11
CA ARG A 49 4.61 3.58 0.91
C ARG A 49 5.11 2.67 -0.20
N ASN A 50 5.95 1.69 0.11
CA ASN A 50 6.48 0.75 -0.87
C ASN A 50 5.38 -0.17 -1.43
N ALA A 51 4.52 -0.70 -0.56
CA ALA A 51 3.38 -1.51 -0.96
C ALA A 51 2.40 -0.71 -1.83
N ASP A 52 2.14 0.55 -1.48
CA ASP A 52 1.27 1.42 -2.26
C ASP A 52 1.87 1.75 -3.64
N GLY A 53 3.18 2.02 -3.72
CA GLY A 53 3.87 2.22 -5.00
C GLY A 53 3.73 1.02 -5.93
N LEU A 54 3.94 -0.20 -5.43
CA LEU A 54 3.72 -1.43 -6.21
C LEU A 54 2.24 -1.61 -6.59
N ARG A 55 1.31 -1.35 -5.64
CA ARG A 55 -0.13 -1.42 -5.88
C ARG A 55 -0.57 -0.46 -7.00
N GLN A 56 -0.01 0.74 -7.06
CA GLN A 56 -0.28 1.70 -8.13
C GLN A 56 0.22 1.20 -9.49
N GLN A 57 1.42 0.63 -9.57
CA GLN A 57 1.93 0.04 -10.83
C GLN A 57 1.05 -1.12 -11.31
N ILE A 58 0.65 -2.02 -10.39
CA ILE A 58 -0.28 -3.12 -10.70
C ILE A 58 -1.63 -2.56 -11.16
N ARG A 59 -2.14 -1.52 -10.49
CA ARG A 59 -3.39 -0.86 -10.87
C ARG A 59 -3.34 -0.34 -12.30
N SER A 60 -2.28 0.37 -12.70
CA SER A 60 -2.13 0.88 -14.06
C SER A 60 -2.17 -0.25 -15.09
N LEU A 61 -1.42 -1.33 -14.83
CA LEU A 61 -1.40 -2.50 -15.69
C LEU A 61 -2.77 -3.21 -15.78
N LEU A 62 -3.53 -3.25 -14.68
CA LEU A 62 -4.88 -3.82 -14.67
C LEU A 62 -5.85 -2.95 -15.47
N LEU A 63 -5.76 -1.62 -15.37
CA LEU A 63 -6.58 -0.70 -16.18
C LEU A 63 -6.33 -0.89 -17.68
N ASP A 64 -5.07 -1.06 -18.10
CA ASP A 64 -4.74 -1.36 -19.50
C ASP A 64 -5.33 -2.70 -20.00
N ARG A 65 -5.58 -3.64 -19.08
CA ARG A 65 -6.09 -4.98 -19.38
C ARG A 65 -7.60 -5.12 -19.24
N PHE A 66 -8.28 -4.16 -18.60
CA PHE A 66 -9.73 -4.22 -18.46
C PHE A 66 -10.39 -3.95 -19.81
N HIS A 67 -10.82 -5.02 -20.47
CA HIS A 67 -11.69 -4.94 -21.64
C HIS A 67 -13.15 -5.05 -21.14
N HIS A 68 -13.99 -4.07 -21.48
CA HIS A 68 -15.45 -4.07 -21.26
C HIS A 68 -15.98 -3.96 -19.82
N ASN A 69 -15.24 -3.34 -18.89
CA ASN A 69 -15.70 -3.09 -17.52
C ASN A 69 -16.12 -4.36 -16.72
N GLN A 70 -15.57 -5.53 -17.06
CA GLN A 70 -15.91 -6.79 -16.38
C GLN A 70 -15.01 -7.05 -15.15
N PRO A 71 -15.50 -7.81 -14.15
CA PRO A 71 -14.66 -8.28 -13.05
C PRO A 71 -13.53 -9.18 -13.52
N VAL A 72 -12.34 -9.02 -12.93
CA VAL A 72 -11.20 -9.90 -13.13
C VAL A 72 -10.95 -10.68 -11.84
N TYR A 73 -10.98 -12.01 -11.98
CA TYR A 73 -10.78 -12.96 -10.88
C TYR A 73 -9.30 -13.31 -10.75
N GLY A 74 -8.78 -13.20 -9.54
CA GLY A 74 -7.42 -13.60 -9.19
C GLY A 74 -7.42 -14.68 -8.11
N GLN A 75 -6.23 -15.18 -7.79
CA GLN A 75 -6.06 -16.26 -6.82
C GLN A 75 -6.57 -15.93 -5.42
N TYR A 76 -6.57 -14.65 -5.01
CA TYR A 76 -6.90 -14.22 -3.64
C TYR A 76 -8.05 -13.22 -3.58
N GLY A 77 -8.81 -13.07 -4.67
CA GLY A 77 -9.91 -12.13 -4.71
C GLY A 77 -10.25 -11.64 -6.11
N THR A 78 -11.21 -10.73 -6.16
CA THR A 78 -11.77 -10.17 -7.40
C THR A 78 -11.59 -8.67 -7.43
N VAL A 79 -11.26 -8.12 -8.59
CA VAL A 79 -11.16 -6.69 -8.84
C VAL A 79 -12.08 -6.26 -9.96
N LEU A 80 -12.63 -5.05 -9.87
CA LEU A 80 -13.45 -4.44 -10.92
C LEU A 80 -12.87 -3.07 -11.31
N PRO A 81 -12.98 -2.68 -12.59
CA PRO A 81 -12.79 -1.29 -12.96
C PRO A 81 -13.98 -0.47 -12.47
N THR A 82 -13.73 0.75 -12.04
CA THR A 82 -14.75 1.72 -11.65
C THR A 82 -14.33 3.08 -12.19
N SER A 83 -15.28 3.85 -12.71
CA SER A 83 -15.05 5.24 -13.11
C SER A 83 -15.49 6.18 -11.99
N ARG A 84 -14.75 7.27 -11.85
CA ARG A 84 -15.16 8.44 -11.11
C ARG A 84 -15.19 9.59 -12.11
N ARG A 85 -16.32 10.30 -12.14
CA ARG A 85 -16.48 11.52 -12.92
C ARG A 85 -16.51 12.69 -11.95
N ASN A 86 -15.54 13.59 -12.05
CA ASN A 86 -15.55 14.86 -11.34
C ASN A 86 -15.95 15.94 -12.35
N ARG A 87 -16.81 16.87 -11.92
CA ARG A 87 -17.15 18.06 -12.70
C ARG A 87 -16.78 19.29 -11.90
N THR A 88 -16.17 20.26 -12.55
CA THR A 88 -15.82 21.55 -11.97
C THR A 88 -16.29 22.62 -12.91
N LEU A 89 -16.89 23.70 -12.39
CA LEU A 89 -17.36 24.78 -13.24
C LEU A 89 -16.18 25.36 -14.02
N LYS A 90 -16.43 25.65 -15.30
CA LYS A 90 -15.52 26.50 -16.07
C LYS A 90 -15.52 27.90 -15.50
N ASP A 91 -14.56 28.70 -15.96
CA ASP A 91 -14.43 30.10 -15.61
C ASP A 91 -15.79 30.83 -15.63
N ASP A 92 -16.05 31.57 -14.55
CA ASP A 92 -17.33 32.23 -14.30
C ASP A 92 -17.73 33.16 -15.45
N GLU A 93 -16.80 33.88 -16.07
CA GLU A 93 -17.12 34.78 -17.19
C GLU A 93 -17.61 33.99 -18.41
N THR A 94 -17.00 32.83 -18.65
CA THR A 94 -17.38 31.92 -19.73
C THR A 94 -18.77 31.34 -19.48
N VAL A 95 -19.02 30.85 -18.27
CA VAL A 95 -20.33 30.26 -17.90
C VAL A 95 -21.43 31.31 -17.97
N ILE A 96 -21.22 32.50 -17.40
CA ILE A 96 -22.19 33.61 -17.44
C ILE A 96 -22.52 34.01 -18.88
N LYS A 97 -21.51 34.08 -19.75
CA LYS A 97 -21.71 34.44 -21.16
C LYS A 97 -22.59 33.43 -21.89
N LEU A 98 -22.37 32.14 -21.66
CA LEU A 98 -23.17 31.06 -22.28
C LEU A 98 -24.61 31.07 -21.76
N LEU A 99 -24.81 31.20 -20.45
CA LEU A 99 -26.13 31.28 -19.83
C LEU A 99 -26.93 32.51 -20.33
N LYS A 100 -26.27 33.67 -20.48
CA LYS A 100 -26.88 34.86 -21.09
C LYS A 100 -27.26 34.66 -22.55
N GLY A 101 -26.45 33.93 -23.30
CA GLY A 101 -26.75 33.55 -24.68
C GLY A 101 -28.05 32.77 -24.82
N GLN A 102 -28.47 32.09 -23.76
CA GLN A 102 -29.74 31.35 -23.65
C GLN A 102 -30.86 32.15 -22.96
N GLY A 103 -30.65 33.45 -22.69
CA GLY A 103 -31.67 34.31 -22.10
C GLY A 103 -31.77 34.27 -20.57
N ILE A 104 -30.79 33.69 -19.87
CA ILE A 104 -30.71 33.75 -18.40
C ILE A 104 -29.96 35.02 -17.96
N ASP A 105 -30.65 35.94 -17.27
CA ASP A 105 -30.09 37.23 -16.87
C ASP A 105 -29.13 37.14 -15.66
N ARG A 106 -28.19 38.08 -15.59
CA ARG A 106 -27.08 38.17 -14.62
C ARG A 106 -27.54 38.41 -13.18
N GLU A 107 -28.77 38.90 -12.98
CA GLU A 107 -29.30 39.23 -11.65
C GLU A 107 -29.51 37.97 -10.77
N CYS A 108 -29.66 36.78 -11.39
CA CYS A 108 -29.76 35.50 -10.67
C CYS A 108 -28.39 34.93 -10.23
N VAL A 109 -27.28 35.47 -10.75
CA VAL A 109 -25.94 34.86 -10.70
C VAL A 109 -24.88 35.84 -10.17
N THR A 110 -25.17 36.51 -9.05
CA THR A 110 -24.16 37.32 -8.32
C THR A 110 -23.11 36.46 -7.62
N THR A 111 -23.45 35.20 -7.33
CA THR A 111 -22.51 34.13 -6.94
C THR A 111 -22.87 32.91 -7.79
N LEU A 112 -21.90 32.46 -8.59
CA LEU A 112 -22.04 31.29 -9.44
C LEU A 112 -21.72 30.07 -8.58
N ASP A 113 -22.77 29.39 -8.13
CA ASP A 113 -22.64 28.11 -7.45
C ASP A 113 -23.09 26.98 -8.39
N THR A 114 -22.60 25.77 -8.13
CA THR A 114 -22.91 24.60 -8.95
C THR A 114 -24.40 24.29 -9.00
N ALA A 115 -25.14 24.57 -7.91
CA ALA A 115 -26.57 24.27 -7.84
C ALA A 115 -27.37 25.13 -8.84
N LYS A 116 -27.10 26.43 -8.90
CA LYS A 116 -27.76 27.34 -9.87
C LYS A 116 -27.43 27.02 -11.31
N VAL A 117 -26.19 26.61 -11.58
CA VAL A 117 -25.79 26.22 -12.94
C VAL A 117 -26.44 24.91 -13.34
N ASP A 118 -26.63 23.98 -12.40
CA ASP A 118 -27.40 22.75 -12.65
C ASP A 118 -28.87 23.07 -12.96
N GLU A 119 -29.53 23.93 -12.19
CA GLU A 119 -30.89 24.39 -12.48
C GLU A 119 -31.00 25.04 -13.87
N ALA A 120 -29.98 25.83 -14.25
CA ALA A 120 -29.92 26.43 -15.58
C ALA A 120 -29.73 25.39 -16.69
N LEU A 121 -28.97 24.32 -16.47
CA LEU A 121 -28.83 23.21 -17.42
C LEU A 121 -30.15 22.47 -17.65
N GLU A 122 -31.04 22.40 -16.66
CA GLU A 122 -32.34 21.74 -16.82
C GLU A 122 -33.29 22.49 -17.77
N VAL A 123 -33.10 23.80 -17.92
CA VAL A 123 -34.01 24.69 -18.68
C VAL A 123 -33.36 25.30 -19.94
N THR A 124 -32.12 24.95 -20.25
CA THR A 124 -31.39 25.44 -21.42
C THR A 124 -30.96 24.29 -22.32
N ASP A 125 -30.71 24.59 -23.60
CA ASP A 125 -30.14 23.64 -24.56
C ASP A 125 -28.61 23.48 -24.41
N LEU A 126 -28.02 24.03 -23.34
CA LEU A 126 -26.58 23.91 -23.09
C LEU A 126 -26.26 22.51 -22.58
N SER A 127 -25.18 21.94 -23.09
CA SER A 127 -24.62 20.70 -22.57
C SER A 127 -23.83 20.93 -21.29
N GLU A 128 -23.77 19.91 -20.44
CA GLU A 128 -22.96 19.95 -19.23
C GLU A 128 -21.48 20.23 -19.55
N SER A 129 -20.96 19.68 -20.66
CA SER A 129 -19.60 19.92 -21.14
C SER A 129 -19.32 21.35 -21.59
N GLU A 130 -20.34 22.16 -21.87
CA GLU A 130 -20.15 23.57 -22.19
C GLU A 130 -19.90 24.41 -20.94
N LEU A 131 -20.51 24.04 -19.81
CA LEU A 131 -20.44 24.79 -18.54
C LEU A 131 -19.44 24.22 -17.54
N TYR A 132 -19.18 22.91 -17.61
CA TYR A 132 -18.28 22.20 -16.71
C TYR A 132 -17.06 21.66 -17.44
N GLU A 133 -15.92 21.71 -16.76
CA GLU A 133 -14.78 20.83 -17.03
C GLU A 133 -15.08 19.48 -16.38
N ILE A 134 -15.14 18.43 -17.19
CA ILE A 134 -15.44 17.07 -16.76
C ILE A 134 -14.16 16.26 -16.84
N ASP A 135 -13.70 15.77 -15.69
CA ASP A 135 -12.60 14.82 -15.59
C ASP A 135 -13.13 13.41 -15.29
N GLU A 136 -12.77 12.45 -16.12
CA GLU A 136 -13.10 11.04 -15.92
C GLU A 136 -11.85 10.25 -15.57
N SER A 137 -11.84 9.74 -14.35
CA SER A 137 -10.74 8.96 -13.79
C SER A 137 -11.18 7.51 -13.58
N GLN A 138 -10.46 6.55 -14.18
CA GLN A 138 -10.68 5.14 -13.93
C GLN A 138 -9.81 4.63 -12.77
N TYR A 139 -10.39 3.76 -11.95
CA TYR A 139 -9.70 3.12 -10.84
C TYR A 139 -10.09 1.66 -10.69
N VAL A 140 -9.20 0.90 -10.08
CA VAL A 140 -9.44 -0.51 -9.79
C VAL A 140 -9.93 -0.63 -8.36
N ARG A 141 -11.12 -1.21 -8.20
CA ARG A 141 -11.75 -1.47 -6.90
C ARG A 141 -11.61 -2.96 -6.57
N LYS A 142 -11.13 -3.25 -5.36
CA LYS A 142 -11.21 -4.59 -4.77
C LYS A 142 -12.67 -4.89 -4.48
N ALA A 143 -13.21 -5.94 -5.09
CA ALA A 143 -14.61 -6.35 -4.93
C ALA A 143 -14.76 -7.37 -3.82
N ASP A 144 -13.89 -8.38 -3.85
CA ASP A 144 -13.97 -9.53 -2.99
C ASP A 144 -12.58 -10.07 -2.67
N VAL A 145 -12.47 -10.79 -1.57
CA VAL A 145 -11.23 -11.33 -1.04
C VAL A 145 -11.46 -12.75 -0.56
N ASP A 146 -10.68 -13.67 -1.11
CA ASP A 146 -10.70 -15.08 -0.70
C ASP A 146 -9.73 -15.28 0.48
N GLU A 147 -10.21 -15.04 1.70
CA GLU A 147 -9.40 -15.17 2.91
C GLU A 147 -9.06 -16.64 3.24
N GLU A 148 -9.97 -17.58 3.00
CA GLU A 148 -9.73 -19.01 3.26
C GLU A 148 -8.54 -19.53 2.45
N ARG A 149 -8.45 -19.13 1.17
CA ARG A 149 -7.33 -19.51 0.31
C ARG A 149 -6.02 -18.84 0.70
N LYS A 150 -6.07 -17.60 1.21
CA LYS A 150 -4.88 -16.95 1.78
C LYS A 150 -4.40 -17.66 3.03
N GLU A 151 -5.30 -17.96 3.97
CA GLU A 151 -4.97 -18.68 5.20
C GLU A 151 -4.38 -20.05 4.91
N SER A 152 -4.99 -20.78 3.98
CA SER A 152 -4.49 -22.09 3.53
C SER A 152 -3.08 -21.98 2.94
N ARG A 153 -2.83 -20.95 2.12
CA ARG A 153 -1.48 -20.70 1.58
C ARG A 153 -0.49 -20.34 2.68
N LEU A 154 -0.88 -19.50 3.63
CA LEU A 154 -0.03 -19.07 4.74
C LEU A 154 0.34 -20.25 5.64
N ARG A 155 -0.63 -21.12 5.95
CA ARG A 155 -0.39 -22.36 6.70
C ARG A 155 0.63 -23.24 5.98
N GLY A 156 0.47 -23.45 4.67
CA GLY A 156 1.44 -24.22 3.89
C GLY A 156 2.85 -23.59 3.84
N LEU A 157 2.95 -22.26 3.85
CA LEU A 157 4.25 -21.57 3.96
C LEU A 157 4.86 -21.75 5.37
N LYS A 158 4.04 -21.73 6.41
CA LYS A 158 4.48 -22.00 7.79
C LYS A 158 4.97 -23.44 7.93
N ASP A 159 4.25 -24.40 7.38
CA ASP A 159 4.64 -25.82 7.41
C ASP A 159 5.96 -26.04 6.67
N GLN A 160 6.17 -25.33 5.54
CA GLN A 160 7.46 -25.34 4.82
C GLN A 160 8.60 -24.73 5.63
N LEU A 161 8.34 -23.65 6.37
CA LEU A 161 9.36 -23.01 7.21
C LEU A 161 9.74 -23.91 8.39
N ALA A 162 8.75 -24.49 9.06
CA ALA A 162 8.97 -25.41 10.19
C ALA A 162 9.72 -26.69 9.78
N ALA A 163 9.53 -27.17 8.55
CA ALA A 163 10.29 -28.31 8.01
C ALA A 163 11.75 -27.98 7.70
N VAL A 164 12.12 -26.68 7.60
CA VAL A 164 13.51 -26.25 7.44
C VAL A 164 14.19 -26.08 8.81
N ASP A 165 13.44 -25.79 9.87
CA ASP A 165 13.90 -25.77 11.28
C ASP A 165 14.03 -27.19 11.89
N GLU A 166 14.31 -28.21 11.08
CA GLU A 166 14.46 -29.62 11.49
C GLU A 166 15.82 -29.86 12.23
N PRO A 167 16.00 -31.01 12.93
CA PRO A 167 17.02 -31.20 13.99
C PRO A 167 18.49 -31.00 13.60
N GLU A 168 18.83 -30.96 12.31
CA GLU A 168 20.16 -30.51 11.86
C GLU A 168 20.46 -29.08 12.36
N THR A 169 19.44 -28.24 12.53
CA THR A 169 19.60 -26.86 13.03
C THR A 169 19.85 -26.81 14.54
N GLU A 170 19.24 -27.71 15.31
CA GLU A 170 19.52 -27.87 16.75
C GLU A 170 20.91 -28.47 16.96
N GLU A 171 21.29 -29.50 16.19
CA GLU A 171 22.64 -30.07 16.22
C GLU A 171 23.72 -29.02 15.86
N LEU A 172 23.46 -28.17 14.87
CA LEU A 172 24.35 -27.08 14.50
C LEU A 172 24.40 -25.98 15.56
N GLN A 173 23.31 -25.70 16.28
CA GLN A 173 23.31 -24.73 17.40
C GLN A 173 24.08 -25.28 18.60
N ASP A 174 23.88 -26.55 18.95
CA ASP A 174 24.63 -27.24 20.00
C ASP A 174 26.13 -27.30 19.67
N GLU A 175 26.48 -27.58 18.41
CA GLU A 175 27.88 -27.56 17.95
C GLU A 175 28.48 -26.15 18.05
N ILE A 176 27.71 -25.10 17.71
CA ILE A 176 28.16 -23.71 17.85
C ILE A 176 28.37 -23.35 19.32
N GLU A 177 27.45 -23.69 20.23
CA GLU A 177 27.61 -23.43 21.66
C GLU A 177 28.83 -24.17 22.25
N GLU A 178 29.06 -25.42 21.84
CA GLU A 178 30.24 -26.18 22.26
C GLU A 178 31.54 -25.53 21.76
N LEU A 179 31.54 -25.05 20.52
CA LEU A 179 32.67 -24.34 19.93
C LEU A 179 32.93 -23.00 20.62
N GLU A 180 31.89 -22.23 20.94
CA GLU A 180 31.98 -20.96 21.65
C GLU A 180 32.52 -21.15 23.07
N ALA A 181 32.00 -22.12 23.82
CA ALA A 181 32.49 -22.46 25.16
C ALA A 181 33.98 -22.88 25.12
N ARG A 182 34.37 -23.66 24.12
CA ARG A 182 35.77 -24.06 23.93
C ARG A 182 36.68 -22.89 23.57
N ILE A 183 36.19 -21.92 22.79
CA ILE A 183 36.93 -20.69 22.50
C ILE A 183 37.06 -19.83 23.76
N GLU A 184 36.00 -19.71 24.57
CA GLU A 184 36.04 -18.99 25.85
C GLU A 184 37.07 -19.63 26.81
N ASP A 185 37.06 -20.95 26.93
CA ASP A 185 38.07 -21.68 27.71
C ASP A 185 39.49 -21.42 27.18
N LEU A 186 39.73 -21.51 25.88
CA LEU A 186 41.06 -21.31 25.30
C LEU A 186 41.55 -19.84 25.38
N THR A 187 40.64 -18.88 25.33
CA THR A 187 40.97 -17.45 25.38
C THR A 187 41.08 -16.92 26.81
N SER A 188 40.36 -17.50 27.78
CA SER A 188 40.48 -17.16 29.20
C SER A 188 41.91 -17.39 29.73
N PHE A 189 42.60 -18.45 29.27
CA PHE A 189 43.98 -18.73 29.66
C PHE A 189 45.04 -17.84 28.98
N SER A 190 44.80 -17.34 27.76
CA SER A 190 45.75 -16.44 27.09
C SER A 190 45.80 -15.06 27.75
N SER A 191 44.69 -14.60 28.35
CA SER A 191 44.65 -13.32 29.08
C SER A 191 45.49 -13.32 30.37
N ALA A 192 45.90 -14.50 30.87
CA ALA A 192 46.78 -14.64 32.03
C ALA A 192 48.27 -14.75 31.67
N SER A 193 48.63 -14.79 30.38
CA SER A 193 50.03 -14.91 29.91
C SER A 193 50.64 -13.63 29.35
N GLU A 194 49.90 -12.52 29.38
CA GLU A 194 50.34 -11.20 28.92
C GLU A 194 50.40 -10.19 30.08
N VAL A 195 51.00 -10.61 31.20
CA VAL A 195 51.48 -9.72 32.25
C VAL A 195 52.82 -10.26 32.76
N ASP A 196 53.91 -9.88 32.09
CA ASP A 196 55.25 -9.84 32.68
C ASP A 196 56.00 -8.61 32.13
#